data_AF-A0A351A090-F1
#
_entry.id   AF-A0A351A090-F1
#
_cell.length_a   1.000
_cell.length_b   1.000
_cell.length_c   1.000
_cell.angle_alpha   90.00
_cell.angle_beta   90.00
_cell.angle_gamma   90.00
#
_symmetry.space_group_name_H-M   'P 1'
#
loop_
_entity.id
_entity.type
_entity.pdbx_description
1 polymer ?
#
loop_
_entity_poly.entity_id
_entity_poly.type
_entity_poly.pdbx_seq_one_letter_code
_entity_poly.pdbx_strand_id
1 'polypeptide(L)'
;LTILRQALENNFFKTFIGADGMKSEAVIRSLGEQNLGGFFASAPVGEASASLDAFRAAFSAAGGNPDAIFTTTSYDAAFLVALAIEKAGGDKAKLAESLRAVASAPGEPIMAGEWAKAKQLIAEGKDIDYKGAAGDHEFDAAGDVPGNYAFFKVSGSTYEAIADMK
;
A
#
# COMPACT_ATOMS: atom_id res chain seq x y z
N LEU A 1 -11.87 -17.97 -7.82
CA LEU A 1 -11.38 -19.38 -7.91
C LEU A 1 -12.16 -20.21 -8.93
N THR A 2 -13.50 -20.34 -8.80
CA THR A 2 -14.34 -21.19 -9.68
C THR A 2 -14.16 -20.89 -11.17
N ILE A 3 -14.17 -19.60 -11.55
CA ILE A 3 -14.00 -19.16 -12.94
C ILE A 3 -12.65 -19.65 -13.51
N LEU A 4 -11.54 -19.44 -12.78
CA LEU A 4 -10.22 -19.88 -13.19
C LEU A 4 -10.15 -21.40 -13.35
N ARG A 5 -10.67 -22.14 -12.36
CA ARG A 5 -10.68 -23.61 -12.39
C ARG A 5 -11.41 -24.15 -13.62
N GLN A 6 -12.66 -23.69 -13.83
CA GLN A 6 -13.47 -24.17 -14.94
C GLN A 6 -12.88 -23.79 -16.30
N ALA A 7 -12.30 -22.58 -16.42
CA ALA A 7 -11.64 -22.16 -17.64
C ALA A 7 -10.40 -23.03 -17.96
N LEU A 8 -9.62 -23.40 -16.94
CA LEU A 8 -8.47 -24.30 -17.09
C LEU A 8 -8.90 -25.72 -17.46
N GLU A 9 -9.86 -26.29 -16.72
CA GLU A 9 -10.39 -27.64 -16.93
C GLU A 9 -11.01 -27.83 -18.32
N ASN A 10 -11.69 -26.80 -18.83
CA ASN A 10 -12.33 -26.82 -20.15
C ASN A 10 -11.47 -26.21 -21.26
N ASN A 11 -10.24 -25.81 -20.95
CA ASN A 11 -9.31 -25.24 -21.92
C ASN A 11 -9.84 -23.99 -22.66
N PHE A 12 -10.67 -23.18 -22.00
CA PHE A 12 -11.27 -21.99 -22.62
C PHE A 12 -10.28 -20.84 -22.80
N PHE A 13 -9.39 -20.65 -21.83
CA PHE A 13 -8.41 -19.56 -21.83
C PHE A 13 -7.06 -20.05 -21.32
N LYS A 14 -6.01 -19.40 -21.81
CA LYS A 14 -4.61 -19.64 -21.40
C LYS A 14 -4.00 -18.47 -20.64
N THR A 15 -4.55 -17.28 -20.82
CA THR A 15 -4.10 -16.06 -20.17
C THR A 15 -5.23 -15.49 -19.32
N PHE A 16 -4.89 -15.11 -18.10
CA PHE A 16 -5.83 -14.56 -17.13
C PHE A 16 -5.21 -13.31 -16.52
N ILE A 17 -6.00 -12.24 -16.46
CA ILE A 17 -5.61 -10.98 -15.83
C ILE A 17 -6.54 -10.77 -14.64
N GLY A 18 -5.96 -10.66 -13.44
CA GLY A 18 -6.65 -10.32 -12.21
C GLY A 18 -6.32 -8.90 -11.75
N ALA A 19 -7.23 -8.32 -10.96
CA ALA A 19 -6.92 -7.15 -10.15
C ALA A 19 -6.25 -7.56 -8.82
N ASP A 20 -6.01 -6.59 -7.96
CA ASP A 20 -5.36 -6.71 -6.66
C ASP A 20 -6.01 -7.77 -5.76
N GLY A 21 -7.34 -7.83 -5.72
CA GLY A 21 -8.11 -8.82 -4.97
C GLY A 21 -7.89 -10.28 -5.43
N MET A 22 -7.27 -10.47 -6.60
CA MET A 22 -6.95 -11.80 -7.15
C MET A 22 -5.48 -12.19 -6.96
N LYS A 23 -4.61 -11.28 -6.49
CA LYS A 23 -3.21 -11.59 -6.10
C LYS A 23 -3.17 -12.32 -4.76
N SER A 24 -3.66 -13.55 -4.75
CA SER A 24 -3.77 -14.39 -3.56
C SER A 24 -3.03 -15.70 -3.75
N GLU A 25 -2.18 -16.05 -2.78
CA GLU A 25 -1.51 -17.36 -2.75
C GLU A 25 -2.51 -18.52 -2.63
N ALA A 26 -3.73 -18.26 -2.14
CA ALA A 26 -4.78 -19.27 -2.08
C ALA A 26 -5.17 -19.75 -3.49
N VAL A 27 -5.07 -18.88 -4.51
CA VAL A 27 -5.28 -19.25 -5.92
C VAL A 27 -4.22 -20.25 -6.36
N ILE A 28 -2.95 -19.98 -6.05
CA ILE A 28 -1.81 -20.86 -6.35
C ILE A 28 -1.96 -22.20 -5.63
N ARG A 29 -2.21 -22.19 -4.31
CA ARG A 29 -2.43 -23.40 -3.52
C ARG A 29 -3.59 -24.25 -4.05
N SER A 30 -4.64 -23.63 -4.57
CA SER A 30 -5.86 -24.33 -5.01
C SER A 30 -5.79 -24.88 -6.43
N LEU A 31 -5.00 -24.26 -7.31
CA LEU A 31 -4.94 -24.58 -8.74
C LEU A 31 -3.59 -25.16 -9.17
N GLY A 32 -2.55 -25.03 -8.35
CA GLY A 32 -1.18 -25.41 -8.67
C GLY A 32 -0.49 -24.39 -9.58
N GLU A 33 0.75 -24.04 -9.25
CA GLU A 33 1.59 -23.11 -10.02
C GLU A 33 1.69 -23.48 -11.51
N GLN A 34 1.81 -24.78 -11.80
CA GLN A 34 1.94 -25.31 -13.16
C GLN A 34 0.77 -24.96 -14.07
N ASN A 35 -0.40 -24.68 -13.49
CA ASN A 35 -1.62 -24.31 -14.23
C ASN A 35 -1.80 -22.78 -14.35
N LEU A 36 -0.92 -21.99 -13.73
CA LEU A 36 -1.05 -20.55 -13.60
C LEU A 36 0.08 -19.77 -14.28
N GLY A 37 0.87 -20.40 -15.15
CA GLY A 37 1.94 -19.71 -15.89
C GLY A 37 1.46 -18.53 -16.76
N GLY A 38 0.17 -18.51 -17.13
CA GLY A 38 -0.48 -17.40 -17.84
C GLY A 38 -1.35 -16.51 -16.95
N PHE A 39 -1.26 -16.62 -15.62
CA PHE A 39 -2.00 -15.79 -14.68
C PHE A 39 -1.17 -14.59 -14.24
N PHE A 40 -1.72 -13.41 -14.44
CA PHE A 40 -1.13 -12.14 -14.03
C PHE A 40 -2.08 -11.36 -13.16
N ALA A 41 -1.54 -10.47 -12.32
CA ALA A 41 -2.33 -9.58 -11.50
C ALA A 41 -1.70 -8.19 -11.41
N SER A 42 -2.51 -7.13 -11.39
CA SER A 42 -2.07 -5.80 -10.96
C SER A 42 -2.35 -5.62 -9.47
N ALA A 43 -1.42 -5.11 -8.68
CA ALA A 43 -1.65 -4.84 -7.26
C ALA A 43 -0.88 -3.60 -6.79
N PRO A 44 -1.35 -2.91 -5.74
CA PRO A 44 -0.63 -1.77 -5.17
C PRO A 44 0.70 -2.22 -4.58
N VAL A 45 1.71 -1.35 -4.70
CA VAL A 45 3.04 -1.50 -4.12
C VAL A 45 3.49 -0.19 -3.49
N GLY A 46 4.46 -0.26 -2.58
CA GLY A 46 5.09 0.94 -2.07
C GLY A 46 6.03 1.60 -3.08
N GLU A 47 6.08 2.93 -3.06
CA GLU A 47 7.06 3.70 -3.80
C GLU A 47 8.48 3.45 -3.30
N ALA A 48 9.41 3.19 -4.22
CA ALA A 48 10.83 3.04 -3.88
C ALA A 48 11.34 4.32 -3.22
N SER A 49 11.56 4.27 -1.91
CA SER A 49 11.91 5.41 -1.08
C SER A 49 12.60 4.96 0.20
N ALA A 50 13.32 5.88 0.85
CA ALA A 50 13.86 5.61 2.19
C ALA A 50 12.75 5.31 3.22
N SER A 51 11.54 5.83 2.99
CA SER A 51 10.39 5.61 3.88
C SER A 51 9.89 4.17 3.78
N LEU A 52 9.77 3.65 2.56
CA LEU A 52 9.48 2.24 2.31
C LEU A 52 10.55 1.32 2.90
N ASP A 53 11.84 1.66 2.79
CA ASP A 53 12.92 0.87 3.36
C ASP A 53 12.86 0.85 4.90
N ALA A 54 12.62 2.01 5.52
CA ALA A 54 12.44 2.11 6.97
C ALA A 54 11.22 1.30 7.45
N PHE A 55 10.11 1.38 6.72
CA PHE A 55 8.90 0.60 6.99
C PHE A 55 9.17 -0.91 6.87
N ARG A 56 9.79 -1.36 5.77
CA ARG A 56 10.11 -2.78 5.53
C ARG A 56 10.94 -3.36 6.66
N ALA A 57 11.97 -2.64 7.10
CA ALA A 57 12.84 -3.05 8.19
C ALA A 57 12.05 -3.17 9.51
N ALA A 58 11.27 -2.15 9.86
CA ALA A 58 10.50 -2.12 11.10
C ALA A 58 9.38 -3.17 11.12
N PHE A 59 8.64 -3.32 10.03
CA PHE A 59 7.52 -4.25 9.92
C PHE A 59 7.99 -5.71 9.94
N SER A 60 9.10 -6.02 9.27
CA SER A 60 9.73 -7.34 9.32
C SER A 60 10.26 -7.66 10.71
N ALA A 61 10.89 -6.69 11.40
CA ALA A 61 11.34 -6.85 12.78
C ALA A 61 10.19 -7.11 13.76
N ALA A 62 8.99 -6.60 13.47
CA ALA A 62 7.77 -6.89 14.21
C ALA A 62 7.12 -8.24 13.83
N GLY A 63 7.72 -9.02 12.92
CA GLY A 63 7.21 -10.31 12.46
C GLY A 63 6.17 -10.23 11.34
N GLY A 64 5.97 -9.04 10.76
CA GLY A 64 5.08 -8.83 9.62
C GLY A 64 5.74 -9.14 8.28
N ASN A 65 4.94 -9.42 7.26
CA ASN A 65 5.39 -9.53 5.87
C ASN A 65 5.15 -8.20 5.14
N PRO A 66 6.20 -7.39 4.85
CA PRO A 66 6.02 -6.10 4.19
C PRO A 66 5.61 -6.22 2.72
N ASP A 67 5.78 -7.40 2.09
CA ASP A 67 5.40 -7.65 0.69
C ASP A 67 3.97 -8.20 0.55
N ALA A 68 3.25 -8.38 1.67
CA ALA A 68 1.85 -8.75 1.63
C ALA A 68 1.00 -7.61 1.05
N ILE A 69 -0.05 -7.97 0.31
CA ILE A 69 -0.92 -7.00 -0.36
C ILE A 69 -1.55 -6.05 0.68
N PHE A 70 -1.64 -4.77 0.32
CA PHE A 70 -2.21 -3.70 1.16
C PHE A 70 -1.46 -3.36 2.45
N THR A 71 -0.33 -4.01 2.74
CA THR A 71 0.41 -3.78 4.00
C THR A 71 0.89 -2.33 4.11
N THR A 72 1.53 -1.79 3.07
CA THR A 72 2.03 -0.40 3.06
C THR A 72 0.89 0.61 3.13
N THR A 73 -0.15 0.46 2.28
CA THR A 73 -1.29 1.38 2.24
C THR A 73 -2.10 1.38 3.54
N SER A 74 -2.24 0.21 4.19
CA SER A 74 -2.93 0.09 5.48
C SER A 74 -2.13 0.72 6.62
N TYR A 75 -0.80 0.55 6.60
CA TYR A 75 0.08 1.19 7.57
C TYR A 75 0.00 2.72 7.44
N ASP A 76 0.12 3.25 6.23
CA ASP A 76 0.08 4.68 5.94
C ASP A 76 -1.27 5.28 6.35
N ALA A 77 -2.38 4.62 6.01
CA ALA A 77 -3.71 5.08 6.42
C ALA A 77 -3.85 5.15 7.95
N ALA A 78 -3.34 4.16 8.68
CA ALA A 78 -3.35 4.18 10.14
C ALA A 78 -2.47 5.30 10.71
N PHE A 79 -1.28 5.51 10.14
CA PHE A 79 -0.35 6.55 10.56
C PHE A 79 -0.92 7.96 10.30
N LEU A 80 -1.50 8.18 9.11
CA LEU A 80 -2.16 9.43 8.74
C LEU A 80 -3.33 9.77 9.66
N VAL A 81 -4.20 8.80 9.98
CA VAL A 81 -5.31 9.02 10.91
C VAL A 81 -4.76 9.40 12.30
N ALA A 82 -3.69 8.76 12.76
CA ALA A 82 -3.07 9.10 14.04
C ALA A 82 -2.48 10.53 14.03
N LEU A 83 -1.78 10.93 12.96
CA LEU A 83 -1.26 12.29 12.79
C LEU A 83 -2.40 13.33 12.74
N ALA A 84 -3.49 13.01 12.04
CA ALA A 84 -4.65 13.89 11.93
C ALA A 84 -5.32 14.11 13.30
N ILE A 85 -5.42 13.05 14.11
CA ILE A 85 -5.93 13.14 15.49
C ILE A 85 -5.02 14.01 16.37
N GLU A 86 -3.70 13.83 16.26
CA GLU A 86 -2.71 14.65 16.98
C GLU A 86 -2.85 16.13 16.59
N LYS A 87 -2.86 16.44 15.29
CA LYS A 87 -3.01 17.81 14.77
C LYS A 87 -4.36 18.43 15.14
N ALA A 88 -5.44 17.65 15.16
CA ALA A 88 -6.77 18.12 15.55
C ALA A 88 -6.92 18.33 17.07
N GLY A 89 -5.99 17.84 17.90
CA GLY A 89 -6.12 17.89 19.35
C GLY A 89 -7.36 17.16 19.88
N GLY A 90 -7.80 16.10 19.17
CA GLY A 90 -9.02 15.35 19.50
C GLY A 90 -10.34 15.99 19.07
N ASP A 91 -10.31 17.16 18.42
CA ASP A 91 -11.51 17.78 17.85
C ASP A 91 -11.95 17.07 16.57
N LYS A 92 -13.03 16.27 16.69
CA LYS A 92 -13.59 15.51 15.58
C LYS A 92 -13.99 16.40 14.39
N ALA A 93 -14.41 17.65 14.62
CA ALA A 93 -14.82 18.55 13.54
C ALA A 93 -13.65 18.96 12.65
N LYS A 94 -12.42 18.93 13.18
CA LYS A 94 -11.19 19.31 12.46
C LYS A 94 -10.49 18.14 11.79
N LEU A 95 -10.91 16.90 12.04
CA LEU A 95 -10.19 15.70 11.61
C LEU A 95 -9.96 15.65 10.09
N ALA A 96 -10.98 16.00 9.29
CA ALA A 96 -10.89 15.95 7.84
C ALA A 96 -9.95 17.03 7.25
N GLU A 97 -9.88 18.20 7.88
CA GLU A 97 -8.93 19.26 7.52
C GLU A 97 -7.52 18.87 7.96
N SER A 98 -7.35 18.42 9.21
CA SER A 98 -6.09 17.95 9.76
C SER A 98 -5.48 16.82 8.94
N LEU A 99 -6.30 15.87 8.46
CA LEU A 99 -5.83 14.76 7.63
C LEU A 99 -5.13 15.26 6.36
N ARG A 100 -5.73 16.23 5.66
CA ARG A 100 -5.10 16.83 4.48
C ARG A 100 -3.86 17.64 4.87
N ALA A 101 -3.93 18.40 5.95
CA ALA A 101 -2.83 19.26 6.40
C ALA A 101 -1.58 18.52 6.87
N VAL A 102 -1.69 17.25 7.29
CA VAL A 102 -0.52 16.43 7.68
C VAL A 102 0.01 15.56 6.55
N ALA A 103 -0.75 15.40 5.47
CA ALA A 103 -0.46 14.47 4.38
C ALA A 103 0.15 15.12 3.14
N SER A 104 0.01 16.44 3.02
CA SER A 104 0.23 17.17 1.77
C SER A 104 1.12 18.38 1.97
N ALA A 105 1.89 18.72 0.95
CA ALA A 105 2.74 19.90 0.96
C ALA A 105 1.94 21.21 1.19
N PRO A 106 2.54 22.25 1.80
CA PRO A 106 3.93 22.32 2.28
C PRO A 106 4.12 21.72 3.68
N GLY A 107 5.32 21.26 4.01
CA GLY A 107 5.64 20.80 5.35
C GLY A 107 7.02 20.15 5.44
N GLU A 108 7.50 19.94 6.66
CA GLU A 108 8.69 19.10 6.90
C GLU A 108 8.34 17.63 6.60
N PRO A 109 9.12 16.92 5.76
CA PRO A 109 8.86 15.53 5.46
C PRO A 109 8.91 14.63 6.70
N ILE A 110 7.88 13.79 6.86
CA ILE A 110 7.78 12.76 7.90
C ILE A 110 7.72 11.39 7.24
N MET A 111 8.72 10.55 7.50
CA MET A 111 8.76 9.18 7.00
C MET A 111 7.94 8.23 7.87
N ALA A 112 7.67 7.04 7.35
CA ALA A 112 7.12 5.93 8.12
C ALA A 112 7.97 5.68 9.38
N GLY A 113 7.31 5.62 10.54
CA GLY A 113 7.95 5.41 11.85
C GLY A 113 8.42 6.68 12.56
N GLU A 114 8.43 7.86 11.92
CA GLU A 114 8.90 9.11 12.53
C GLU A 114 7.87 9.81 13.44
N TRP A 115 7.13 9.03 14.24
CA TRP A 115 6.05 9.54 15.09
C TRP A 115 6.50 10.63 16.07
N ALA A 116 7.66 10.43 16.72
CA ALA A 116 8.20 11.40 17.68
C ALA A 116 8.55 12.75 17.02
N LYS A 117 9.16 12.72 15.82
CA LYS A 117 9.46 13.92 15.03
C LYS A 117 8.17 14.65 14.64
N ALA A 118 7.19 13.91 14.13
CA ALA A 118 5.91 14.47 13.71
C ALA A 118 5.16 15.15 14.88
N LYS A 119 5.07 14.46 16.04
CA LYS A 119 4.47 15.02 17.25
C LYS A 119 5.14 16.31 17.70
N GLN A 120 6.47 16.35 17.69
CA GLN A 120 7.22 17.53 18.08
C GLN A 120 6.88 18.72 17.15
N LEU A 121 6.92 18.51 15.84
CA LEU A 121 6.64 19.57 14.87
C LEU A 121 5.19 20.07 14.94
N ILE A 122 4.23 19.15 15.12
CA ILE A 122 2.82 19.51 15.35
C ILE A 122 2.68 20.36 16.61
N ALA A 123 3.35 20.00 17.71
CA ALA A 123 3.32 20.76 18.96
C ALA A 123 3.97 22.16 18.83
N GLU A 124 5.00 22.28 17.98
CA GLU A 124 5.63 23.56 17.61
C GLU A 124 4.76 24.40 16.66
N GLY A 125 3.63 23.87 16.19
CA GLY A 125 2.75 24.55 15.23
C GLY A 125 3.28 24.57 13.80
N LYS A 126 4.26 23.71 13.47
CA LYS A 126 4.81 23.60 12.12
C LYS A 126 3.95 22.69 11.25
N ASP A 127 4.03 22.93 9.95
CA ASP A 127 3.42 22.06 8.95
C ASP A 127 4.32 20.84 8.68
N ILE A 128 3.68 19.71 8.42
CA ILE A 128 4.35 18.43 8.14
C ILE A 128 3.75 17.84 6.88
N ASP A 129 4.55 17.03 6.18
CA ASP A 129 4.17 16.37 4.95
C ASP A 129 4.53 14.87 5.08
N TYR A 130 3.53 14.02 5.28
CA TYR A 130 3.74 12.60 5.47
C TYR A 130 4.12 11.89 4.17
N LYS A 131 5.36 11.42 4.12
CA LYS A 131 5.94 10.62 3.04
C LYS A 131 5.91 9.15 3.43
N GLY A 132 4.81 8.49 3.14
CA GLY A 132 4.50 7.15 3.64
C GLY A 132 5.29 6.02 2.98
N ALA A 133 5.04 4.79 3.43
CA ALA A 133 5.62 3.59 2.84
C ALA A 133 5.00 3.24 1.49
N ALA A 134 3.72 3.58 1.28
CA ALA A 134 3.03 3.42 0.01
C ALA A 134 3.46 4.49 -1.02
N GLY A 135 3.82 5.68 -0.56
CA GLY A 135 4.24 6.81 -1.38
C GLY A 135 3.71 8.14 -0.81
N ASP A 136 3.58 9.12 -1.70
CA ASP A 136 2.97 10.41 -1.42
C ASP A 136 1.45 10.30 -1.21
N HIS A 137 0.93 11.08 -0.25
CA HIS A 137 -0.51 11.15 0.06
C HIS A 137 -1.08 12.54 -0.24
N GLU A 138 -0.64 13.13 -1.36
CA GLU A 138 -1.11 14.42 -1.84
C GLU A 138 -2.58 14.31 -2.24
N PHE A 139 -3.47 14.75 -1.34
CA PHE A 139 -4.91 14.68 -1.56
C PHE A 139 -5.34 15.70 -2.61
N ASP A 140 -6.07 15.22 -3.61
CA ASP A 140 -6.75 16.11 -4.54
C ASP A 140 -8.05 16.69 -3.95
N ALA A 141 -8.77 17.47 -4.76
CA ALA A 141 -10.03 18.09 -4.35
C ALA A 141 -11.15 17.06 -4.06
N ALA A 142 -11.11 15.88 -4.67
CA ALA A 142 -12.05 14.79 -4.42
C ALA A 142 -11.69 13.98 -3.17
N GLY A 143 -10.45 14.07 -2.70
CA GLY A 143 -9.91 13.29 -1.59
C GLY A 143 -9.20 12.02 -2.05
N ASP A 144 -8.82 11.94 -3.33
CA ASP A 144 -7.99 10.86 -3.88
C ASP A 144 -6.50 11.20 -3.71
N VAL A 145 -5.66 10.16 -3.64
CA VAL A 145 -4.20 10.27 -3.58
C VAL A 145 -3.56 9.47 -4.72
N PRO A 146 -2.31 9.78 -5.11
CA PRO A 146 -1.55 8.95 -6.04
C PRO A 146 -1.42 7.51 -5.54
N GLY A 147 -1.40 6.55 -6.45
CA GLY A 147 -1.25 5.13 -6.12
C GLY A 147 -0.23 4.47 -7.03
N ASN A 148 0.73 3.78 -6.43
CA ASN A 148 1.74 3.02 -7.17
C ASN A 148 1.30 1.56 -7.30
N TYR A 149 1.34 1.05 -8.52
CA TYR A 149 0.94 -0.32 -8.84
C TYR A 149 2.09 -1.05 -9.53
N ALA A 150 2.10 -2.37 -9.39
CA ALA A 150 2.95 -3.23 -10.19
C ALA A 150 2.13 -4.35 -10.82
N PHE A 151 2.65 -4.85 -11.92
CA PHE A 151 2.14 -6.03 -12.61
C PHE A 151 2.93 -7.24 -12.14
N PHE A 152 2.21 -8.29 -11.78
CA PHE A 152 2.74 -9.49 -11.17
C PHE A 152 2.42 -10.72 -12.00
N LYS A 153 3.28 -11.73 -11.92
CA LYS A 153 2.99 -13.09 -12.36
C LYS A 153 3.20 -14.07 -11.21
N VAL A 154 2.63 -15.27 -11.34
CA VAL A 154 2.92 -16.38 -10.42
C VAL A 154 4.39 -16.80 -10.53
N SER A 155 5.05 -17.00 -9.39
CA SER A 155 6.43 -17.48 -9.28
C SER A 155 6.56 -18.32 -8.00
N GLY A 156 6.75 -19.64 -8.16
CA GLY A 156 6.72 -20.56 -7.04
C GLY A 156 5.35 -20.59 -6.36
N SER A 157 5.37 -20.53 -5.02
CA SER A 157 4.18 -20.42 -4.18
C SER A 157 3.68 -18.98 -3.99
N THR A 158 4.25 -18.00 -4.68
CA THR A 158 3.95 -16.57 -4.52
C THR A 158 3.84 -15.86 -5.88
N TYR A 159 3.92 -14.53 -5.86
CA TYR A 159 3.90 -13.66 -7.02
C TYR A 159 5.18 -12.84 -7.07
N GLU A 160 5.72 -12.64 -8.27
CA GLU A 160 6.83 -11.71 -8.50
C GLU A 160 6.38 -10.54 -9.36
N ALA A 161 6.82 -9.33 -9.00
CA ALA A 161 6.62 -8.15 -9.81
C ALA A 161 7.47 -8.26 -11.09
N ILE A 162 6.87 -7.96 -12.24
CA ILE A 162 7.53 -8.03 -13.55
C ILE A 162 7.52 -6.71 -14.30
N ALA A 163 6.72 -5.73 -13.86
CA ALA A 163 6.73 -4.38 -14.38
C ALA A 163 6.10 -3.42 -13.36
N ASP A 164 6.63 -2.20 -13.27
CA ASP A 164 5.94 -1.10 -12.61
C ASP A 164 4.81 -0.58 -13.49
N MET A 165 3.71 -0.17 -12.87
CA MET A 165 2.56 0.46 -13.52
C MET A 165 2.47 1.90 -13.01
N LYS A 166 2.53 2.86 -13.94
CA LYS A 166 2.30 4.28 -13.66
C LYS A 166 0.86 4.66 -13.98
#